data_AF-G2GIC4-F1
#
_entry.id   AF-G2GIC4-F1
#
_cell.length_a   1.000
_cell.length_b   1.000
_cell.length_c   1.000
_cell.angle_alpha   90.00
_cell.angle_beta   90.00
_cell.angle_gamma   90.00
#
_symmetry.space_group_name_H-M   'P 1'
#
loop_
_entity.id
_entity.type
_entity.pdbx_description
1 polymer ?
#
loop_
_entity_poly.entity_id
_entity_poly.type
_entity_poly.pdbx_seq_one_letter_code
_entity_poly.pdbx_strand_id
1 'polypeptide(L)'
;MAKSSSAACVEPSFPVPRRLSGSEAVVIVIIICLGGVLATVAGMSVPAVLQLLAGAGTVAALVVSMVTGAPQRGLRRVLGTLLSPPD
;
A
#
# COMPACT_ATOMS: atom_id res chain seq x y z
N MET A 1 -27.56 42.77 3.07
CA MET A 1 -26.31 42.42 2.34
C MET A 1 -25.95 40.99 2.68
N ALA A 2 -26.22 40.05 1.77
CA ALA A 2 -25.92 38.63 1.99
C ALA A 2 -24.42 38.40 1.75
N LYS A 3 -23.68 38.06 2.82
CA LYS A 3 -22.28 37.64 2.72
C LYS A 3 -22.28 36.16 2.31
N SER A 4 -22.11 35.91 1.01
CA SER A 4 -21.95 34.56 0.48
C SER A 4 -20.68 33.94 1.08
N SER A 5 -20.86 32.93 1.94
CA SER A 5 -19.76 32.11 2.45
C SER A 5 -19.30 31.22 1.31
N SER A 6 -18.25 31.65 0.61
CA SER A 6 -17.58 30.84 -0.39
C SER A 6 -17.00 29.62 0.33
N ALA A 7 -17.68 28.47 0.17
CA ALA A 7 -17.14 27.17 0.52
C ALA A 7 -15.86 27.00 -0.30
N ALA A 8 -14.72 27.22 0.36
CA ALA A 8 -13.42 27.01 -0.23
C ALA A 8 -13.36 25.58 -0.74
N CYS A 9 -13.31 25.44 -2.06
CA CYS A 9 -13.13 24.20 -2.78
C CYS A 9 -11.93 23.47 -2.17
N VAL A 10 -12.18 22.43 -1.38
CA VAL A 10 -11.12 21.53 -0.94
C VAL A 10 -10.76 20.72 -2.18
N GLU A 11 -9.74 21.19 -2.90
CA GLU A 11 -9.05 20.41 -3.92
C GLU A 11 -8.73 19.04 -3.29
N PRO A 12 -9.22 17.92 -3.86
CA PRO A 12 -8.84 16.62 -3.34
C PRO A 12 -7.33 16.50 -3.56
N SER A 13 -6.56 16.64 -2.48
CA SER A 13 -5.13 16.37 -2.52
C SER A 13 -4.95 14.94 -2.99
N PHE A 14 -4.65 14.78 -4.28
CA PHE A 14 -4.20 13.50 -4.82
C PHE A 14 -3.04 13.06 -3.94
N PRO A 15 -3.05 11.82 -3.42
CA PRO A 15 -1.96 11.34 -2.59
C PRO A 15 -0.67 11.45 -3.40
N VAL A 16 0.16 12.43 -3.07
CA VAL A 16 1.46 12.64 -3.73
C VAL A 16 2.23 11.34 -3.58
N PRO A 17 2.74 10.74 -4.67
CA PRO A 17 3.48 9.49 -4.59
C PRO A 17 4.65 9.67 -3.63
N ARG A 18 4.63 8.91 -2.54
CA ARG A 18 5.71 8.91 -1.56
C ARG A 18 6.98 8.46 -2.28
N ARG A 19 8.01 9.31 -2.28
CA ARG A 19 9.34 8.92 -2.75
C ARG A 19 9.84 7.79 -1.85
N LEU A 20 10.36 6.74 -2.46
CA LEU A 20 11.01 5.63 -1.74
C LEU A 20 12.15 6.20 -0.87
N SER A 21 12.11 5.89 0.42
CA SER A 21 13.25 6.11 1.30
C SER A 21 14.40 5.16 0.92
N GLY A 22 15.65 5.54 1.23
CA GLY A 22 16.82 4.69 0.98
C GLY A 22 16.69 3.31 1.62
N SER A 23 16.11 3.22 2.82
CA SER A 23 15.84 1.95 3.49
C SER A 23 14.82 1.08 2.75
N GLU A 24 13.78 1.69 2.18
CA GLU A 24 12.76 0.96 1.41
C GLU A 24 13.37 0.41 0.11
N ALA A 25 14.20 1.20 -0.56
CA ALA A 25 14.91 0.77 -1.76
C ALA A 25 15.83 -0.43 -1.48
N VAL A 26 16.58 -0.42 -0.36
CA VAL A 26 17.46 -1.53 0.04
C VAL A 26 16.66 -2.83 0.24
N VAL A 27 15.52 -2.76 0.92
CA VAL A 27 14.67 -3.95 1.13
C VAL A 27 14.19 -4.53 -0.21
N ILE A 28 13.76 -3.68 -1.13
CA ILE A 28 13.32 -4.12 -2.47
C ILE A 28 14.47 -4.83 -3.21
N VAL A 29 15.68 -4.26 -3.18
CA VAL A 29 16.85 -4.87 -3.82
C VAL A 29 17.15 -6.24 -3.22
N ILE A 30 17.12 -6.38 -1.89
CA ILE A 30 17.35 -7.66 -1.21
C ILE A 30 16.32 -8.71 -1.66
N ILE A 31 15.04 -8.35 -1.75
CA ILE A 31 13.97 -9.24 -2.20
C ILE A 31 14.22 -9.71 -3.64
N ILE A 32 14.62 -8.80 -4.53
CA ILE A 32 14.94 -9.12 -5.93
C ILE A 32 16.14 -10.06 -6.01
N CYS A 33 17.23 -9.76 -5.31
CA CYS A 33 18.41 -10.61 -5.27
C CYS A 33 18.08 -12.01 -4.73
N LEU A 34 17.29 -12.10 -3.65
CA LEU A 34 16.88 -13.38 -3.07
C LEU A 34 16.03 -14.20 -4.04
N GLY A 35 15.09 -13.55 -4.75
CA GLY A 35 14.30 -14.20 -5.80
C GLY A 35 15.17 -14.72 -6.95
N GLY A 36 16.18 -13.93 -7.36
CA GLY A 36 17.17 -14.34 -8.35
C GLY A 36 17.98 -15.55 -7.89
N VAL A 37 18.46 -15.55 -6.65
CA VAL A 37 19.18 -16.69 -6.06
C VAL A 37 18.30 -17.94 -6.01
N LEU A 38 17.04 -17.82 -5.60
CA LEU A 38 16.10 -18.96 -5.58
C LEU A 38 15.88 -19.54 -6.98
N ALA A 39 15.72 -18.68 -7.98
CA ALA A 39 15.53 -19.15 -9.36
C ALA A 39 16.80 -19.76 -9.97
N THR A 40 17.96 -19.17 -9.72
CA THR A 40 19.21 -19.52 -10.43
C THR A 40 20.07 -20.54 -9.69
N VAL A 41 20.16 -20.45 -8.36
CA VAL A 41 21.01 -21.30 -7.53
C VAL A 41 20.23 -22.48 -6.99
N ALA A 42 18.99 -22.25 -6.52
CA ALA A 42 18.14 -23.32 -6.01
C ALA A 42 17.33 -24.03 -7.12
N GLY A 43 17.47 -23.59 -8.38
CA GLY A 43 16.81 -24.19 -9.53
C GLY A 43 15.28 -24.12 -9.48
N MET A 44 14.72 -23.21 -8.67
CA MET A 44 13.27 -23.08 -8.53
C MET A 44 12.66 -22.51 -9.80
N SER A 45 11.48 -23.00 -10.19
CA SER A 45 10.73 -22.41 -11.28
C SER A 45 10.31 -20.99 -10.90
N VAL A 46 10.42 -20.05 -11.86
CA VAL A 46 9.97 -18.66 -11.71
C VAL A 46 8.54 -18.56 -11.11
N PRO A 47 7.53 -19.33 -11.56
CA PRO A 47 6.20 -19.26 -10.94
C PRO A 47 6.19 -19.67 -9.46
N ALA A 48 7.00 -20.64 -9.05
CA ALA A 48 7.11 -21.01 -7.64
C ALA A 48 7.74 -19.89 -6.80
N VAL A 49 8.79 -19.23 -7.33
CA VAL A 49 9.41 -18.06 -6.68
C VAL A 49 8.41 -16.90 -6.56
N LEU A 50 7.64 -16.62 -7.62
CA LEU A 50 6.61 -15.59 -7.60
C LEU A 50 5.49 -15.92 -6.61
N GLN A 51 5.05 -17.18 -6.50
CA GLN A 51 4.08 -17.61 -5.51
C GLN A 51 4.60 -17.42 -4.08
N LEU A 52 5.87 -17.76 -3.81
CA LEU A 52 6.49 -17.54 -2.51
C LEU A 52 6.57 -16.05 -2.16
N LEU A 53 7.01 -15.21 -3.11
CA LEU A 53 7.09 -13.76 -2.93
C LEU A 53 5.70 -13.15 -2.68
N ALA A 54 4.69 -13.60 -3.42
CA ALA A 54 3.31 -13.16 -3.22
C ALA A 54 2.77 -13.60 -1.86
N GLY A 55 3.00 -14.85 -1.44
CA GLY A 55 2.62 -15.35 -0.13
C GLY A 55 3.32 -14.61 1.02
N ALA A 56 4.63 -14.41 0.91
CA ALA A 56 5.40 -13.65 1.90
C ALA A 56 4.92 -12.20 2.00
N GLY A 57 4.68 -11.54 0.85
CA GLY A 57 4.17 -10.17 0.79
C GLY A 57 2.79 -10.01 1.41
N THR A 58 1.87 -10.94 1.16
CA THR A 58 0.52 -10.92 1.75
C THR A 58 0.55 -11.13 3.26
N VAL A 59 1.34 -12.09 3.75
CA VAL A 59 1.54 -12.32 5.19
C VAL A 59 2.17 -11.09 5.85
N ALA A 60 3.21 -10.51 5.26
CA ALA A 60 3.83 -9.29 5.77
C ALA A 60 2.83 -8.13 5.85
N ALA A 61 2.05 -7.90 4.78
CA ALA A 61 1.01 -6.87 4.78
C ALA A 61 -0.04 -7.11 5.86
N LEU A 62 -0.47 -8.36 6.05
CA LEU A 62 -1.45 -8.73 7.06
C LEU A 62 -0.90 -8.46 8.47
N VAL A 63 0.32 -8.92 8.77
CA VAL A 63 0.99 -8.68 10.05
C VAL A 63 1.15 -7.19 10.32
N VAL A 64 1.66 -6.42 9.34
CA VAL A 64 1.79 -4.97 9.46
C VAL A 64 0.44 -4.32 9.71
N SER A 65 -0.61 -4.75 9.01
CA SER A 65 -1.95 -4.21 9.19
C SER A 65 -2.51 -4.48 10.60
N MET A 66 -2.27 -5.67 11.14
CA MET A 66 -2.67 -6.04 12.50
C MET A 66 -1.92 -5.20 13.54
N VAL A 67 -0.60 -5.07 13.39
CA VAL A 67 0.25 -4.31 14.32
C VAL A 67 -0.03 -2.82 14.26
N THR A 68 -0.27 -2.26 13.08
CA THR A 68 -0.49 -0.81 12.89
C THR A 68 -1.94 -0.38 13.11
N GLY A 69 -2.87 -1.32 13.31
CA GLY A 69 -4.30 -1.03 13.40
C GLY A 69 -4.88 -0.39 12.12
N ALA A 70 -4.18 -0.50 10.99
CA ALA A 70 -4.55 0.08 9.72
C ALA A 70 -5.87 -0.41 9.11
N PRO A 71 -6.37 -1.66 9.29
CA PRO A 71 -7.59 -2.10 8.60
C PRO A 71 -8.80 -1.28 9.03
N GLN A 72 -8.84 -0.81 10.28
CA GLN A 72 -9.89 0.08 10.80
C GLN A 72 -9.87 1.46 10.13
N ARG A 73 -8.69 2.00 9.78
CA ARG A 73 -8.56 3.34 9.16
C ARG A 73 -8.93 3.33 7.68
N GLY A 74 -8.53 2.27 6.96
CA GLY A 74 -8.92 2.07 5.56
C GLY A 74 -10.43 1.85 5.42
N LEU A 75 -10.98 0.96 6.25
CA LEU A 75 -12.42 0.68 6.27
C LEU A 75 -13.24 1.90 6.70
N ARG A 76 -12.79 2.70 7.69
CA ARG A 76 -13.46 3.97 8.05
C ARG A 76 -13.45 5.00 6.93
N ARG A 77 -12.38 5.08 6.12
CA ARG A 77 -12.35 5.99 4.97
C ARG A 77 -13.33 5.54 3.88
N VAL A 78 -13.36 4.25 3.58
CA VAL A 78 -14.28 3.70 2.58
C VAL A 78 -15.75 3.80 3.05
N LEU A 79 -16.03 3.47 4.31
CA LEU A 79 -17.35 3.68 4.91
C LEU A 79 -17.72 5.15 4.95
N GLY A 80 -16.79 6.05 5.28
CA GLY A 80 -17.02 7.49 5.27
C GLY A 80 -17.34 8.03 3.87
N THR A 81 -16.74 7.48 2.82
CA THR A 81 -17.06 7.84 1.43
C THR A 81 -18.38 7.24 0.94
N LEU A 82 -18.74 6.03 1.39
CA LEU A 82 -19.98 5.35 0.97
C LEU A 82 -21.22 5.84 1.73
N LEU A 83 -21.04 6.28 2.97
CA LEU A 83 -22.10 6.85 3.80
C LEU A 83 -22.21 8.38 3.69
N SER A 84 -21.36 9.01 2.87
CA SER A 84 -21.51 10.43 2.56
C SER A 84 -22.81 10.59 1.75
N PRO A 85 -23.75 11.42 2.19
CA PRO A 85 -25.01 11.60 1.50
C PRO A 85 -24.76 12.13 0.07
N PRO A 86 -25.51 11.63 -0.93
CA PRO A 86 -25.50 12.22 -2.26
C PRO A 86 -26.21 13.58 -2.21
N ASP A 87 -25.48 14.65 -2.50
CA ASP A 87 -26.05 15.95 -2.88
C ASP A 87 -26.45 15.94 -4.37
#